data_AF-F9PF76-F1
#
_entry.id   AF-F9PF76-F1
#
_cell.length_a   1.000
_cell.length_b   1.000
_cell.length_c   1.000
_cell.angle_alpha   90.00
_cell.angle_beta   90.00
_cell.angle_gamma   90.00
#
_symmetry.space_group_name_H-M   'P 1'
#
loop_
_entity.id
_entity.type
_entity.pdbx_description
1 polymer ?
#
loop_
_entity_poly.entity_id
_entity_poly.type
_entity_poly.pdbx_seq_one_letter_code
_entity_poly.pdbx_strand_id
1 'polypeptide(L)'
;MVSTIGIISLSSGIIGEDFAKHEVDLGVQRLKDLGLNPIFLPHSLKGLDFIKEHPEARAEDLIQAFSDDSIDMILCAIGGDDTYRLLPYLFENDQLEKLSNKRFFLASRIRP
;
A
#
# COMPACT_ATOMS: atom_id res chain seq x y z
N MET A 1 -19.85 -2.08 -5.15
CA MET A 1 -19.08 -1.61 -6.31
C MET A 1 -17.82 -0.99 -5.73
N VAL A 2 -16.62 -1.39 -6.15
CA VAL A 2 -15.37 -0.84 -5.61
C VAL A 2 -15.30 0.63 -6.03
N SER A 3 -15.23 1.54 -5.07
CA SER A 3 -15.15 2.97 -5.27
C SER A 3 -13.76 3.47 -4.89
N THR A 4 -13.30 3.17 -3.68
CA THR A 4 -12.03 3.70 -3.16
C THR A 4 -10.94 2.64 -3.18
N ILE A 5 -9.77 3.01 -3.71
CA ILE A 5 -8.58 2.15 -3.75
C ILE A 5 -7.45 2.77 -2.93
N GLY A 6 -7.04 2.07 -1.86
CA GLY A 6 -5.93 2.47 -1.01
C GLY A 6 -4.60 1.94 -1.55
N ILE A 7 -3.65 2.85 -1.81
CA ILE A 7 -2.32 2.52 -2.33
C ILE A 7 -1.33 2.50 -1.16
N ILE A 8 -0.61 1.38 -1.01
CA ILE A 8 0.34 1.15 0.08
C ILE A 8 1.72 0.71 -0.44
N SER A 9 2.78 1.08 0.27
CA SER A 9 4.17 0.72 -0.06
C SER A 9 4.71 -0.29 0.94
N LEU A 10 4.42 -1.58 0.73
CA LEU A 10 4.87 -2.65 1.64
C LEU A 10 6.31 -3.11 1.39
N SER A 11 6.88 -2.78 0.24
CA SER A 11 8.21 -3.20 -0.18
C SER A 11 9.09 -1.96 -0.47
N SER A 12 9.33 -1.63 -1.75
CA SER A 12 10.08 -0.43 -2.12
C SER A 12 9.25 0.85 -1.98
N GLY A 13 9.87 1.91 -1.47
CA GLY A 13 9.28 3.26 -1.36
C GLY A 13 9.39 4.12 -2.63
N ILE A 14 9.77 3.52 -3.77
CA ILE A 14 10.13 4.24 -5.01
C ILE A 14 9.05 5.19 -5.54
N ILE A 15 7.77 4.92 -5.27
CA ILE A 15 6.67 5.76 -5.75
C ILE A 15 6.62 7.14 -5.05
N GLY A 16 7.36 7.31 -3.95
CA GLY A 16 7.55 8.62 -3.30
C GLY A 16 8.68 9.46 -3.89
N GLU A 17 9.45 8.93 -4.85
CA GLU A 17 10.60 9.62 -5.43
C GLU A 17 10.21 10.56 -6.56
N ASP A 18 10.89 11.72 -6.65
CA ASP A 18 10.61 12.74 -7.67
C ASP A 18 10.75 12.19 -9.10
N PHE A 19 11.71 11.29 -9.34
CA PHE A 19 11.91 10.71 -10.66
C PHE A 19 10.76 9.79 -11.09
N ALA A 20 10.04 9.18 -10.14
CA ALA A 20 8.90 8.29 -10.40
C ALA A 20 7.58 9.06 -10.51
N LYS A 21 7.55 10.36 -10.17
CA LYS A 21 6.33 11.18 -10.11
C LYS A 21 5.48 11.12 -11.38
N HIS A 22 6.11 11.14 -12.55
CA HIS A 22 5.39 11.10 -13.83
C HIS A 22 4.63 9.77 -14.05
N GLU A 23 5.18 8.65 -13.58
CA GLU A 23 4.51 7.34 -13.65
C GLU A 23 3.36 7.26 -12.64
N VAL A 24 3.57 7.82 -11.44
CA VAL A 24 2.56 7.89 -10.38
C VAL A 24 1.37 8.74 -10.82
N ASP A 25 1.61 9.93 -11.37
CA ASP A 25 0.57 10.84 -11.86
C ASP A 25 -0.27 10.16 -12.96
N LEU A 26 0.38 9.43 -13.89
CA LEU A 26 -0.31 8.66 -14.93
C LEU A 26 -1.12 7.49 -14.35
N GLY A 27 -0.57 6.76 -13.38
CA GLY A 27 -1.25 5.67 -12.70
C GLY A 27 -2.52 6.13 -11.96
N VAL A 28 -2.41 7.24 -11.23
CA VAL A 28 -3.54 7.90 -10.56
C VAL A 28 -4.60 8.32 -11.56
N GLN A 29 -4.21 8.93 -12.68
CA GLN A 29 -5.16 9.34 -13.72
C GLN A 29 -5.91 8.12 -14.29
N ARG A 30 -5.20 7.02 -14.59
CA ARG A 30 -5.83 5.78 -15.10
C ARG A 30 -6.83 5.18 -14.12
N LEU A 31 -6.53 5.18 -12.82
CA LEU A 31 -7.49 4.70 -11.81
C LEU A 31 -8.75 5.58 -11.79
N LYS A 32 -8.58 6.91 -11.90
CA LYS A 32 -9.71 7.84 -12.00
C LYS A 32 -10.53 7.65 -13.27
N ASP A 33 -9.88 7.40 -14.41
CA ASP A 33 -10.55 7.13 -15.70
C ASP A 33 -11.37 5.83 -15.66
N LEU A 34 -10.97 4.87 -14.81
CA LEU A 34 -11.73 3.66 -14.51
C LEU A 34 -12.90 3.89 -13.54
N GLY A 35 -13.12 5.12 -13.08
CA GLY A 35 -14.16 5.49 -12.12
C GLY A 35 -13.81 5.18 -10.66
N LEU A 36 -12.54 4.93 -10.35
CA LEU A 36 -12.06 4.67 -8.99
C LEU A 36 -11.55 5.96 -8.33
N ASN A 37 -11.55 5.97 -7.01
CA ASN A 37 -10.99 7.03 -6.17
C ASN A 37 -9.68 6.55 -5.51
N PRO A 38 -8.50 6.80 -6.12
CA PRO A 38 -7.23 6.41 -5.53
C PRO A 38 -6.85 7.33 -4.37
N ILE A 39 -6.51 6.72 -3.23
CA ILE A 39 -5.95 7.40 -2.07
C ILE A 39 -4.61 6.75 -1.69
N PHE A 40 -3.66 7.58 -1.27
CA PHE A 40 -2.38 7.12 -0.73
C PHE A 40 -2.47 7.04 0.79
N LEU A 41 -2.02 5.93 1.37
CA LEU A 41 -1.94 5.81 2.82
C LEU A 41 -0.79 6.69 3.36
N PRO A 42 -0.83 7.08 4.65
CA PRO A 42 0.03 8.13 5.21
C PRO A 42 1.54 7.96 5.00
N HIS A 43 2.03 6.75 4.81
CA HIS A 43 3.46 6.48 4.65
C HIS A 43 3.87 6.09 3.24
N SER A 44 2.93 5.66 2.40
CA SER A 44 3.16 5.14 1.04
C SER A 44 4.03 6.01 0.11
N LEU A 45 4.03 7.34 0.26
CA LEU A 45 4.78 8.30 -0.56
C LEU A 45 6.00 8.92 0.13
N LYS A 46 6.48 8.35 1.24
CA LYS A 46 7.61 8.92 2.01
C LYS A 46 9.00 8.63 1.43
N GLY A 47 9.08 7.98 0.25
CA GLY A 47 10.34 7.72 -0.45
C GLY A 47 11.07 6.47 0.03
N LEU A 48 12.19 6.17 -0.65
CA LEU A 48 12.97 4.95 -0.48
C LEU A 48 13.55 4.80 0.93
N ASP A 49 14.23 5.84 1.41
CA ASP A 49 14.95 5.80 2.69
C ASP A 49 13.99 5.58 3.86
N PHE A 50 12.93 6.39 3.95
CA PHE A 50 11.94 6.26 5.00
C PHE A 50 11.28 4.87 5.00
N ILE A 51 10.80 4.40 3.84
CA ILE A 51 10.11 3.11 3.75
C ILE A 51 11.05 1.94 4.09
N LYS A 52 12.33 2.05 3.71
CA LYS A 52 13.34 1.04 4.03
C LYS A 52 13.63 1.01 5.53
N GLU A 53 13.75 2.16 6.18
CA GLU A 53 14.11 2.26 7.60
C GLU A 53 12.94 1.95 8.53
N HIS A 54 11.69 2.21 8.12
CA HIS A 54 10.48 2.12 8.95
C HIS A 54 9.51 0.99 8.52
N PRO A 55 9.82 -0.30 8.78
CA PRO A 55 8.89 -1.41 8.54
C PRO A 55 7.61 -1.31 9.37
N GLU A 56 7.66 -0.68 10.55
CA GLU A 56 6.49 -0.40 11.40
C GLU A 56 5.49 0.53 10.72
N ALA A 57 5.98 1.56 10.00
CA ALA A 57 5.13 2.48 9.26
C ALA A 57 4.43 1.78 8.08
N ARG A 58 5.11 0.83 7.43
CA ARG A 58 4.49 0.00 6.40
C ARG A 58 3.38 -0.90 6.95
N ALA A 59 3.59 -1.46 8.14
CA ALA A 59 2.58 -2.27 8.82
C ALA A 59 1.38 -1.42 9.28
N GLU A 60 1.63 -0.19 9.76
CA GLU A 60 0.58 0.78 10.10
C GLU A 60 -0.29 1.11 8.89
N ASP A 61 0.30 1.42 7.73
CA ASP A 61 -0.42 1.64 6.47
C ASP A 61 -1.32 0.43 6.12
N LEU A 62 -0.81 -0.80 6.31
CA LEU A 62 -1.58 -2.02 6.04
C LEU A 62 -2.76 -2.18 7.01
N ILE A 63 -2.52 -2.02 8.31
CA ILE A 63 -3.54 -2.12 9.36
C ILE A 63 -4.61 -1.06 9.14
N GLN A 64 -4.23 0.18 8.85
CA GLN A 64 -5.14 1.27 8.54
C GLN A 64 -5.97 0.95 7.30
N ALA A 65 -5.34 0.47 6.22
CA ALA A 65 -6.04 0.11 5.00
C ALA A 65 -7.09 -1.01 5.21
N PHE A 66 -6.81 -1.96 6.12
CA PHE A 66 -7.76 -2.99 6.51
C PHE A 66 -8.81 -2.53 7.54
N SER A 67 -8.55 -1.47 8.30
CA SER A 67 -9.45 -0.95 9.34
C SER A 67 -10.41 0.13 8.82
N ASP A 68 -10.05 0.83 7.74
CA ASP A 68 -10.84 1.91 7.17
C ASP A 68 -11.94 1.39 6.25
N ASP A 69 -13.19 1.41 6.72
CA ASP A 69 -14.36 0.96 5.96
C ASP A 69 -14.69 1.80 4.71
N SER A 70 -14.03 2.95 4.52
CA SER A 70 -14.14 3.71 3.26
C SER A 70 -13.27 3.16 2.13
N ILE A 71 -12.35 2.22 2.42
CA ILE A 71 -11.44 1.58 1.45
C ILE A 71 -11.99 0.23 0.99
N ASP A 72 -12.36 0.14 -0.28
CA ASP A 72 -12.94 -1.09 -0.87
C ASP A 72 -11.86 -2.07 -1.35
N MET A 73 -10.68 -1.55 -1.71
CA MET A 73 -9.58 -2.33 -2.29
C MET A 73 -8.23 -1.76 -1.87
N ILE A 74 -7.28 -2.64 -1.61
CA ILE A 74 -5.88 -2.33 -1.27
C ILE A 74 -5.00 -2.74 -2.45
N LEU A 75 -4.18 -1.80 -2.93
CA LEU A 75 -3.24 -1.99 -4.03
C LEU A 75 -1.81 -1.77 -3.55
N CYS A 76 -0.97 -2.79 -3.69
CA CYS A 76 0.47 -2.64 -3.45
C CYS A 76 1.11 -1.81 -4.56
N ALA A 77 1.84 -0.76 -4.18
CA ALA A 77 2.51 0.16 -5.10
C ALA A 77 3.52 -0.55 -6.02
N ILE A 78 4.46 -1.29 -5.42
CA ILE A 78 5.47 -2.06 -6.14
C ILE A 78 6.05 -3.14 -5.22
N GLY A 79 6.73 -4.13 -5.82
CA GLY A 79 7.48 -5.15 -5.10
C GLY A 79 8.82 -4.65 -4.52
N GLY A 80 9.63 -5.59 -4.07
CA GLY A 80 10.94 -5.40 -3.46
C GLY A 80 11.37 -6.70 -2.79
N ASP A 81 12.19 -6.63 -1.74
CA ASP A 81 12.85 -7.82 -1.17
C ASP A 81 12.72 -7.99 0.35
N ASP A 82 12.12 -7.04 1.07
CA ASP A 82 12.20 -7.00 2.54
C ASP A 82 10.86 -6.89 3.28
N THR A 83 9.73 -7.14 2.60
CA THR A 83 8.39 -7.16 3.23
C THR A 83 8.29 -8.12 4.41
N TYR A 84 9.13 -9.16 4.49
CA TYR A 84 9.16 -10.07 5.64
C TYR A 84 9.43 -9.37 6.98
N ARG A 85 10.02 -8.17 6.96
CA ARG A 85 10.28 -7.35 8.16
C ARG A 85 9.00 -6.86 8.84
N LEU A 86 7.84 -6.92 8.16
CA LEU A 86 6.56 -6.53 8.73
C LEU A 86 6.00 -7.60 9.69
N LEU A 87 6.52 -8.83 9.67
CA LEU A 87 5.96 -9.95 10.45
C LEU A 87 5.75 -9.63 11.94
N PRO A 88 6.72 -9.05 12.68
CA PRO A 88 6.50 -8.71 14.09
C PRO A 88 5.34 -7.72 14.26
N TYR A 89 5.26 -6.69 13.42
CA TYR A 89 4.25 -5.63 13.52
C TYR A 89 2.85 -6.04 13.04
N LEU A 90 2.71 -7.21 12.40
CA LEU A 90 1.41 -7.71 11.93
C LEU A 90 0.89 -8.85 12.81
N PHE A 91 1.78 -9.67 13.35
CA PHE A 91 1.42 -10.90 14.04
C PHE A 91 1.72 -10.87 15.53
N GLU A 92 2.62 -10.00 16.02
CA GLU A 92 2.75 -9.80 17.45
C GLU A 92 1.46 -9.17 17.99
N ASN A 93 0.89 -9.74 19.05
CA ASN A 93 -0.41 -9.35 19.61
C ASN A 93 -1.59 -9.45 18.62
N ASP A 94 -1.50 -10.30 17.61
CA ASP A 94 -2.59 -10.62 16.68
C ASP A 94 -3.15 -9.37 15.94
N GLN A 95 -2.31 -8.36 15.67
CA GLN A 95 -2.75 -7.07 15.11
C GLN A 95 -3.52 -7.23 13.80
N LEU A 96 -3.05 -8.07 12.89
CA LEU A 96 -3.71 -8.34 11.61
C LEU A 96 -4.93 -9.25 11.76
N GLU A 97 -4.89 -10.25 12.64
CA GLU A 97 -6.01 -11.19 12.85
C GLU A 97 -7.24 -10.50 13.46
N LYS A 98 -7.01 -9.48 14.28
CA LYS A 98 -8.08 -8.63 14.82
C LYS A 98 -8.87 -7.88 13.74
N LEU A 99 -8.34 -7.78 12.52
CA LEU A 99 -9.00 -7.13 11.39
C LEU A 99 -9.91 -8.16 10.70
N SER A 100 -11.19 -8.19 11.11
CA SER A 100 -12.19 -9.17 10.64
C SER A 100 -12.75 -8.92 9.24
N ASN A 101 -12.17 -7.99 8.48
CA ASN A 101 -12.75 -7.49 7.24
C ASN A 101 -12.10 -8.10 5.99
N LYS A 102 -12.89 -8.87 5.24
CA LYS A 102 -12.50 -9.31 3.89
C LYS A 102 -12.44 -8.11 2.96
N ARG A 103 -11.25 -7.82 2.42
CA ARG A 103 -11.04 -6.78 1.40
C ARG A 103 -10.28 -7.34 0.21
N PHE A 104 -10.44 -6.72 -0.96
CA PHE A 104 -9.59 -7.05 -2.10
C PHE A 104 -8.18 -6.54 -1.84
N PHE A 105 -7.20 -7.44 -1.89
CA PHE A 105 -5.78 -7.11 -1.73
C PHE A 105 -5.05 -7.57 -2.99
N LEU A 106 -4.48 -6.63 -3.74
CA LEU A 106 -3.86 -6.89 -5.04
C LEU A 106 -2.40 -6.45 -5.07
N ALA A 107 -1.54 -7.33 -5.59
CA ALA A 107 -0.17 -7.03 -5.96
C ALA A 107 0.13 -7.55 -7.37
N SER A 108 0.91 -6.81 -8.15
CA SER A 108 1.33 -7.23 -9.47
C SER A 108 2.47 -8.24 -9.39
N ARG A 109 2.37 -9.36 -10.11
CA ARG A 109 3.50 -10.26 -10.37
C ARG A 109 4.26 -9.75 -11.60
N ILE A 110 5.48 -9.29 -11.42
CA ILE A 110 6.39 -9.05 -12.56
C ILE A 110 6.80 -10.43 -13.08
N ARG A 111 6.42 -10.74 -14.32
CA ARG A 111 6.90 -11.95 -15.01
C ARG A 111 8.35 -11.70 -15.43
N PRO A 112 9.28 -12.65 -15.20
CA PRO A 112 10.65 -12.55 -15.67
C PRO A 112 10.73 -12.54 -17.20
#